data_AF-A0A934QNP8-F1
#
_entry.id   AF-A0A934QNP8-F1
#
_cell.length_a   1.000
_cell.length_b   1.000
_cell.length_c   1.000
_cell.angle_alpha   90.00
_cell.angle_beta   90.00
_cell.angle_gamma   90.00
#
_symmetry.space_group_name_H-M   'P 1'
#
loop_
_entity.id
_entity.type
_entity.pdbx_description
1 polymer ?
#
loop_
_entity_poly.entity_id
_entity_poly.type
_entity_poly.pdbx_seq_one_letter_code
_entity_poly.pdbx_strand_id
1 'polypeptide(L)'
;MAIAPIRTGEGAVVSGVNAPGGYTAETGSMASQAQTINDAAEEAKDAVKDTKPAKVTEAEFGTAHSQYAADFSAAIEALGTGADAMCGSLISLAQGIGSAGEKYAAAESEQSSAANQSGSGL
;
A
#
# COMPACT_ATOMS: atom_id res chain seq x y z
N MET A 1 24.15 57.15 41.29
CA MET A 1 23.83 56.35 40.10
C MET A 1 23.46 54.96 40.60
N ALA A 2 22.16 54.65 40.60
CA ALA A 2 21.61 53.40 41.10
C ALA A 2 21.35 52.46 39.94
N ILE A 3 21.70 51.17 40.06
CA ILE A 3 20.97 50.07 39.41
C ILE A 3 20.95 48.88 40.40
N ALA A 4 19.74 48.48 40.78
CA ALA A 4 19.43 47.36 41.66
C ALA A 4 19.67 46.00 40.96
N PRO A 5 19.82 44.89 41.72
CA PRO A 5 19.90 43.55 41.14
C PRO A 5 18.52 43.09 40.63
N ILE A 6 18.45 42.68 39.37
CA ILE A 6 17.25 42.04 38.80
C ILE A 6 17.12 40.64 39.41
N ARG A 7 16.03 40.41 40.16
CA ARG A 7 15.45 39.08 40.40
C ARG A 7 14.39 38.82 39.33
N THR A 8 14.32 37.56 38.90
CA THR A 8 13.12 36.73 38.66
C THR A 8 13.31 35.92 37.38
N GLY A 9 13.06 34.62 37.52
CA GLY A 9 13.47 33.60 36.59
C GLY A 9 12.71 33.59 35.27
N GLU A 10 13.33 32.94 34.31
CA GLU A 10 12.65 32.28 33.22
C GLU A 10 13.50 31.06 32.92
N GLY A 11 12.94 29.87 33.15
CA GLY A 11 13.58 28.63 32.75
C GLY A 11 13.88 28.75 31.26
N ALA A 12 15.16 28.74 30.91
CA ALA A 12 15.58 28.65 29.53
C ALA A 12 14.97 27.37 28.97
N VAL A 13 13.89 27.54 28.20
CA VAL A 13 13.36 26.51 27.32
C VAL A 13 14.47 26.31 26.29
N VAL A 14 15.40 25.40 26.58
CA VAL A 14 16.44 24.99 25.64
C VAL A 14 15.69 24.43 24.45
N SER A 15 15.68 25.23 23.39
CA SER A 15 15.15 24.90 22.08
C SER A 15 16.05 23.83 21.47
N GLY A 16 15.91 22.59 21.94
CA GLY A 16 16.31 21.42 21.17
C GLY A 16 15.59 21.51 19.83
N VAL A 17 16.35 21.43 18.74
CA VAL A 17 15.77 21.43 17.39
C VAL A 17 14.90 20.18 17.28
N ASN A 18 13.59 20.34 17.50
CA ASN A 18 12.63 19.30 17.15
C ASN A 18 12.80 19.01 15.66
N ALA A 19 12.87 17.73 15.29
CA ALA A 19 12.75 17.32 13.90
C ALA A 19 11.55 18.08 13.28
N PRO A 20 11.70 18.73 12.11
CA PRO A 20 10.61 19.49 11.51
C PRO A 20 9.37 18.61 11.45
N GLY A 21 8.27 19.05 12.10
CA GLY A 21 7.03 18.30 12.25
C GLY A 21 6.26 18.16 10.93
N GLY A 22 6.88 17.52 9.95
CA GLY A 22 6.37 17.39 8.59
C GLY A 22 6.94 16.20 7.80
N TYR A 23 7.93 15.47 8.34
CA TYR A 23 8.42 14.22 7.76
C TYR A 23 7.83 12.98 8.46
N THR A 24 6.54 13.02 8.84
CA THR A 24 5.84 11.75 9.03
C THR A 24 5.63 11.18 7.65
N ALA A 25 6.53 10.29 7.20
CA ALA A 25 6.25 9.51 6.02
C ALA A 25 4.85 8.93 6.18
N GLU A 26 3.95 9.16 5.21
CA GLU A 26 2.60 8.59 5.21
C GLU A 26 2.64 7.07 4.98
N THR A 27 3.56 6.37 5.64
CA THR A 27 3.74 4.93 5.66
C THR A 27 2.49 4.22 6.15
N GLY A 28 1.74 4.84 7.06
CA GLY A 28 0.39 4.40 7.43
C GLY A 28 -0.59 4.44 6.26
N SER A 29 -0.56 5.51 5.44
CA SER A 29 -1.35 5.62 4.21
C SER A 29 -0.93 4.57 3.18
N MET A 30 0.37 4.37 2.99
CA MET A 30 0.91 3.33 2.09
C MET A 30 0.49 1.92 2.51
N ALA A 31 0.57 1.58 3.79
CA ALA A 31 0.16 0.28 4.31
C ALA A 31 -1.35 0.05 4.10
N SER A 32 -2.18 1.05 4.40
CA SER A 32 -3.64 0.96 4.21
C SER A 32 -4.04 0.82 2.74
N GLN A 33 -3.35 1.54 1.84
CA GLN A 33 -3.58 1.44 0.40
C GLN A 33 -3.09 0.11 -0.15
N ALA A 34 -1.95 -0.40 0.33
CA ALA A 34 -1.47 -1.73 -0.01
C ALA A 34 -2.48 -2.81 0.38
N GLN A 35 -3.05 -2.74 1.58
CA GLN A 35 -4.12 -3.65 2.01
C GLN A 35 -5.35 -3.53 1.11
N THR A 36 -5.80 -2.31 0.80
CA THR A 36 -6.96 -2.10 -0.07
C THR A 36 -6.75 -2.71 -1.47
N ILE A 37 -5.56 -2.55 -2.05
CA ILE A 37 -5.22 -3.15 -3.36
C ILE A 37 -5.19 -4.68 -3.24
N ASN A 38 -4.64 -5.21 -2.15
CA ASN A 38 -4.56 -6.65 -1.91
C ASN A 38 -5.97 -7.25 -1.80
N ASP A 39 -6.81 -6.71 -0.93
CA ASP A 39 -8.17 -7.19 -0.69
C ASP A 39 -9.00 -7.16 -1.98
N ALA A 40 -8.94 -6.06 -2.73
CA ALA A 40 -9.66 -5.93 -4.00
C ALA A 40 -9.14 -6.93 -5.05
N ALA A 41 -7.83 -7.20 -5.09
CA ALA A 41 -7.25 -8.16 -6.00
C ALA A 41 -7.57 -9.61 -5.60
N GLU A 42 -7.67 -9.92 -4.31
CA GLU A 42 -8.12 -11.22 -3.82
C GLU A 42 -9.60 -11.45 -4.15
N GLU A 43 -10.47 -10.47 -3.90
CA GLU A 43 -11.90 -10.55 -4.25
C GLU A 43 -12.10 -10.72 -5.76
N ALA A 44 -11.36 -9.94 -6.58
CA ALA A 44 -11.41 -10.08 -8.03
C ALA A 44 -10.92 -11.45 -8.49
N LYS A 45 -9.84 -11.97 -7.90
CA LYS A 45 -9.32 -13.31 -8.20
C LYS A 45 -10.35 -14.39 -7.89
N ASP A 46 -11.07 -14.24 -6.78
CA ASP A 46 -12.16 -15.13 -6.42
C ASP A 46 -13.31 -15.08 -7.43
N ALA A 47 -13.66 -13.93 -7.99
CA ALA A 47 -14.65 -13.86 -9.07
C ALA A 47 -14.13 -14.50 -10.39
N VAL A 48 -12.85 -14.36 -10.70
CA VAL A 48 -12.22 -14.92 -11.91
C VAL A 48 -12.24 -16.44 -11.90
N LYS A 49 -12.10 -17.10 -10.74
CA LYS A 49 -12.15 -18.57 -10.63
C LYS A 49 -13.47 -19.15 -11.15
N ASP A 50 -14.56 -18.40 -11.02
CA ASP A 50 -15.89 -18.78 -11.51
C ASP A 50 -16.08 -18.50 -13.00
N THR A 51 -15.19 -17.68 -13.58
CA THR A 51 -15.21 -17.29 -15.00
C THR A 51 -14.42 -18.27 -15.86
N LYS A 52 -13.32 -18.84 -15.33
CA LYS A 52 -12.40 -19.71 -16.07
C LYS A 52 -13.04 -21.01 -16.62
N PRO A 53 -13.97 -21.70 -15.94
CA PRO A 53 -14.74 -22.73 -16.60
C PRO A 53 -15.79 -22.06 -17.49
N ALA A 54 -15.62 -22.13 -18.81
CA ALA A 54 -16.72 -21.88 -19.73
C ALA A 54 -17.80 -22.95 -19.46
N LYS A 55 -18.77 -22.64 -18.58
CA LYS A 55 -19.83 -23.58 -18.17
C LYS A 55 -20.88 -23.82 -19.25
N VAL A 56 -20.62 -23.39 -20.49
CA VAL A 56 -21.58 -23.45 -21.58
C VAL A 56 -21.24 -24.67 -22.42
N THR A 57 -22.03 -25.73 -22.29
CA THR A 57 -21.96 -26.88 -23.20
C THR A 57 -22.40 -26.47 -24.61
N GLU A 58 -22.01 -27.21 -25.65
CA GLU A 58 -22.49 -26.95 -27.02
C GLU A 58 -24.03 -26.89 -27.12
N ALA A 59 -24.72 -27.72 -26.31
CA ALA A 59 -26.18 -27.72 -26.23
C ALA A 59 -26.74 -26.42 -25.63
N GLU A 60 -26.03 -25.82 -24.66
CA GLU A 60 -26.39 -24.54 -24.03
C GLU A 60 -25.98 -23.32 -24.86
N PHE A 61 -24.95 -23.45 -25.70
CA PHE A 61 -24.53 -22.38 -26.62
C PHE A 61 -25.57 -22.11 -27.71
N GLY A 62 -26.33 -23.14 -28.07
CA GLY A 62 -27.40 -23.07 -29.06
C GLY A 62 -26.97 -23.54 -30.45
N THR A 63 -27.95 -24.03 -31.22
CA THR A 63 -27.70 -24.75 -32.48
C THR A 63 -27.44 -23.85 -33.69
N ALA A 64 -27.86 -22.57 -33.63
CA ALA A 64 -27.71 -21.64 -34.76
C ALA A 64 -26.27 -21.15 -34.98
N HIS A 65 -25.41 -21.29 -33.98
CA HIS A 65 -24.09 -20.68 -33.92
C HIS A 65 -23.00 -21.64 -33.44
N SER A 66 -23.24 -22.95 -33.53
CA SER A 66 -22.33 -23.98 -33.01
C SER A 66 -20.91 -23.88 -33.56
N GLN A 67 -20.71 -23.32 -34.78
CA GLN A 67 -19.37 -23.08 -35.31
C GLN A 67 -18.50 -22.14 -34.46
N TYR A 68 -19.08 -21.33 -33.57
CA TYR A 68 -18.35 -20.39 -32.70
C TYR A 68 -18.16 -20.89 -31.27
N ALA A 69 -18.71 -22.05 -30.90
CA ALA A 69 -18.69 -22.54 -29.52
C ALA A 69 -17.27 -22.79 -29.00
N ALA A 70 -16.39 -23.32 -29.87
CA ALA A 70 -14.98 -23.54 -29.54
C ALA A 70 -14.24 -22.21 -29.33
N ASP A 71 -14.40 -21.25 -30.23
CA ASP A 71 -13.77 -19.93 -30.14
C ASP A 71 -14.24 -19.16 -28.89
N PHE A 72 -15.53 -19.24 -28.56
CA PHE A 72 -16.08 -18.67 -27.34
C PHE A 72 -15.42 -19.27 -26.09
N SER A 73 -15.36 -20.60 -26.02
CA SER A 73 -14.76 -21.30 -24.88
C SER A 73 -13.28 -20.92 -24.70
N ALA A 74 -12.53 -20.89 -25.80
CA ALA A 74 -11.13 -20.48 -25.81
C ALA A 74 -10.96 -19.02 -25.36
N ALA A 75 -11.83 -18.11 -25.80
CA ALA A 75 -11.79 -16.71 -25.42
C ALA A 75 -12.07 -16.50 -23.92
N ILE A 76 -13.05 -17.22 -23.35
CA ILE A 76 -13.36 -17.17 -21.92
C ILE A 76 -12.21 -17.75 -21.09
N GLU A 77 -11.60 -18.84 -21.52
CA GLU A 77 -10.42 -19.41 -20.85
C GLU A 77 -9.22 -18.44 -20.88
N ALA A 78 -8.97 -17.81 -22.03
CA ALA A 78 -7.92 -16.80 -22.19
C ALA A 78 -8.18 -15.58 -21.29
N LEU A 79 -9.43 -15.10 -21.24
CA LEU A 79 -9.84 -14.00 -20.37
C LEU A 79 -9.63 -14.35 -18.90
N GLY A 80 -10.10 -15.52 -18.47
CA GLY A 80 -9.93 -15.98 -17.08
C GLY A 80 -8.47 -16.14 -16.69
N THR A 81 -7.63 -16.66 -17.58
CA THR A 81 -6.18 -16.78 -17.35
C THR A 81 -5.50 -15.42 -17.25
N GLY A 82 -5.83 -14.49 -18.15
CA GLY A 82 -5.28 -13.13 -18.11
C GLY A 82 -5.70 -12.37 -16.86
N ALA A 83 -6.97 -12.49 -16.46
CA ALA A 83 -7.48 -11.85 -15.26
C ALA A 83 -6.85 -12.41 -13.98
N ASP A 84 -6.63 -13.73 -13.88
CA ASP A 84 -5.94 -14.36 -12.76
C ASP A 84 -4.47 -13.88 -12.64
N ALA A 85 -3.77 -13.78 -13.77
CA ALA A 85 -2.42 -13.25 -13.83
C ALA A 85 -2.34 -11.76 -13.41
N MET A 86 -3.34 -10.96 -13.82
CA MET A 86 -3.44 -9.55 -13.41
C MET A 86 -3.68 -9.42 -11.91
N CYS A 87 -4.59 -10.21 -11.33
CA CYS A 87 -4.83 -10.20 -9.88
C CYS A 87 -3.56 -10.60 -9.11
N GLY A 88 -2.83 -11.64 -9.57
CA GLY A 88 -1.54 -12.02 -8.99
C GLY A 88 -0.48 -10.90 -9.04
N SER A 89 -0.46 -10.14 -10.13
CA SER A 89 0.43 -8.98 -10.27
C SER A 89 0.06 -7.84 -9.31
N LEU A 90 -1.23 -7.57 -9.12
CA LEU A 90 -1.73 -6.56 -8.18
C LEU A 90 -1.45 -6.94 -6.73
N ILE A 91 -1.63 -8.22 -6.36
CA ILE A 91 -1.26 -8.75 -5.04
C ILE A 91 0.25 -8.56 -4.79
N SER A 92 1.08 -8.88 -5.78
CA SER A 92 2.53 -8.71 -5.68
C SER A 92 2.94 -7.24 -5.55
N LEU A 93 2.27 -6.34 -6.28
CA LEU A 93 2.46 -4.90 -6.15
C LEU A 93 2.10 -4.41 -4.74
N ALA A 94 0.95 -4.81 -4.21
CA ALA A 94 0.53 -4.48 -2.85
C ALA A 94 1.57 -4.91 -1.80
N GLN A 95 2.08 -6.15 -1.91
CA GLN A 95 3.15 -6.64 -1.02
C GLN A 95 4.42 -5.81 -1.12
N GLY A 96 4.79 -5.39 -2.34
CA GLY A 96 5.93 -4.50 -2.58
C GLY A 96 5.75 -3.13 -1.93
N ILE A 97 4.56 -2.53 -2.05
CA ILE A 97 4.22 -1.25 -1.41
C ILE A 97 4.28 -1.38 0.12
N GLY A 98 3.70 -2.44 0.69
CA GLY A 98 3.75 -2.68 2.13
C GLY A 98 5.18 -2.81 2.66
N SER A 99 6.01 -3.61 1.97
CA SER A 99 7.42 -3.79 2.32
C SER A 99 8.23 -2.50 2.21
N ALA A 100 7.93 -1.65 1.22
CA ALA A 100 8.58 -0.34 1.10
C ALA A 100 8.13 0.60 2.23
N GLY A 101 6.84 0.60 2.58
CA GLY A 101 6.30 1.37 3.69
C GLY A 101 6.98 1.05 5.02
N GLU A 102 7.20 -0.23 5.33
CA GLU A 102 7.93 -0.66 6.53
C GLU A 102 9.37 -0.15 6.57
N LYS A 103 10.08 -0.24 5.43
CA LYS A 103 11.47 0.26 5.33
C LYS A 103 11.55 1.77 5.54
N TYR A 104 10.61 2.53 4.97
CA TYR A 104 10.54 3.97 5.18
C TYR A 104 10.23 4.30 6.64
N ALA A 105 9.29 3.59 7.28
CA ALA A 105 8.96 3.80 8.69
C ALA A 105 10.17 3.53 9.61
N ALA A 106 10.94 2.47 9.35
CA ALA A 106 12.15 2.16 10.10
C ALA A 106 13.23 3.25 9.93
N ALA A 107 13.46 3.71 8.71
CA ALA A 107 14.44 4.76 8.41
C ALA A 107 14.07 6.10 9.08
N GLU A 108 12.80 6.49 9.05
CA GLU A 108 12.32 7.70 9.74
C GLU A 108 12.47 7.58 11.26
N SER A 109 12.17 6.42 11.85
CA SER A 109 12.37 6.19 13.29
C SER A 109 13.84 6.29 13.70
N GLU A 110 14.75 5.76 12.86
CA GLU A 110 16.19 5.85 13.10
C GLU A 110 16.70 7.29 13.01
N GLN A 111 16.29 8.03 11.97
CA GLN A 111 16.68 9.44 11.81
C GLN A 111 16.12 10.32 12.92
N SER A 112 14.85 10.12 13.32
CA SER A 112 14.25 10.84 14.44
C SER A 112 15.02 10.60 15.74
N SER A 113 15.40 9.34 16.00
CA SER A 113 16.18 8.98 17.18
C SER A 113 17.57 9.61 17.17
N ALA A 114 18.26 9.60 16.03
CA ALA A 114 19.57 10.22 15.86
C ALA A 114 19.53 11.75 16.02
N ALA A 115 18.48 12.40 15.50
CA ALA A 115 18.25 13.84 15.67
C ALA A 115 18.01 14.21 17.14
N ASN A 116 17.16 13.45 17.84
CA ASN A 116 16.90 13.67 19.26
C ASN A 116 18.16 13.48 20.13
N GLN A 117 18.97 12.46 19.84
CA GLN A 117 20.24 12.25 20.55
C GLN A 117 21.25 13.38 20.28
N SER A 118 21.35 13.83 19.02
CA SER A 118 22.24 14.94 18.65
C SER A 118 21.81 16.26 19.27
N GLY A 119 20.50 16.48 19.44
CA GLY A 119 19.94 17.67 20.08
C GLY A 119 20.03 17.65 21.62
N SER A 120 20.09 16.48 22.26
CA SER A 120 20.16 16.35 23.73
C SER A 120 21.58 16.47 24.31
N GLY A 121 22.60 16.65 23.46
CA GLY A 121 24.01 16.82 23.85
C GLY A 121 24.52 18.27 23.87
N LEU A 122 23.63 19.25 23.66
CA LEU A 122 23.87 20.70 23.80
C LEU A 122 23.16 21.25 25.03
#